data_AF-A0A938WD94-F1
#
_entry.id   AF-A0A938WD94-F1
#
_cell.length_a   1.000
_cell.length_b   1.000
_cell.length_c   1.000
_cell.angle_alpha   90.00
_cell.angle_beta   90.00
_cell.angle_gamma   90.00
#
_symmetry.space_group_name_H-M   'P 1'
#
loop_
_entity.id
_entity.type
_entity.pdbx_description
1 polymer ?
#
loop_
_entity_poly.entity_id
_entity_poly.type
_entity_poly.pdbx_seq_one_letter_code
_entity_poly.pdbx_strand_id
1 'polypeptide(L)'
;MMTFYELIWQGEGVGDAGDLEEALLNFQEIKPKELSWQQVFADANQTPPSIRRYRSFDAFLDNEDELETIHPTQDMLERFAPDQP
;
A
#
# COMPACT_ATOMS: atom_id res chain seq x y z
N MET A 1 20.73 6.02 4.44
CA MET A 1 19.49 5.95 3.66
C MET A 1 18.55 4.98 4.33
N MET A 2 17.40 5.46 4.80
CA MET A 2 16.27 4.62 5.22
C MET A 2 15.43 4.36 3.97
N THR A 3 14.95 3.12 3.79
CA THR A 3 14.01 2.78 2.71
C THR A 3 12.73 3.61 2.86
N PHE A 4 12.10 3.96 1.74
CA PHE A 4 10.82 4.66 1.72
C PHE A 4 9.82 3.87 0.90
N TYR A 5 8.58 3.79 1.39
CA TYR A 5 7.49 3.08 0.74
C TYR A 5 6.35 4.06 0.50
N GLU A 6 5.96 4.24 -0.75
CA GLU A 6 4.78 5.01 -1.13
C GLU A 6 3.60 4.04 -1.32
N LEU A 7 2.48 4.32 -0.67
CA LEU A 7 1.26 3.53 -0.79
C LEU A 7 0.40 4.09 -1.91
N ILE A 8 0.02 3.22 -2.83
CA ILE A 8 -0.83 3.55 -3.98
C ILE A 8 -2.18 2.88 -3.80
N TRP A 9 -3.25 3.67 -3.81
CA TRP A 9 -4.64 3.22 -3.76
C TRP A 9 -5.40 3.76 -4.96
N GLN A 10 -6.06 2.89 -5.72
CA GLN A 10 -6.81 3.27 -6.93
C GLN A 10 -5.99 4.12 -7.93
N GLY A 11 -4.67 3.93 -7.96
CA GLY A 11 -3.74 4.65 -8.83
C GLY A 11 -3.18 5.95 -8.25
N GLU A 12 -3.57 6.36 -7.04
CA GLU A 12 -3.12 7.59 -6.39
C GLU A 12 -2.24 7.29 -5.16
N GLY A 13 -1.22 8.12 -4.95
CA GLY A 13 -0.40 8.09 -3.73
C GLY A 13 -1.20 8.59 -2.54
N VAL A 14 -1.45 7.72 -1.56
CA VAL A 14 -2.36 7.97 -0.43
C VAL A 14 -1.66 7.99 0.93
N GLY A 15 -0.40 7.58 0.98
CA GLY A 15 0.38 7.59 2.21
C GLY A 15 1.78 7.07 2.00
N ASP A 16 2.54 7.06 3.09
CA ASP A 16 3.91 6.59 3.13
C ASP A 16 4.17 5.64 4.32
N ALA A 17 5.29 4.94 4.26
CA ALA A 17 5.77 4.05 5.30
C ALA A 17 7.30 3.88 5.25
N GLY A 18 7.90 3.56 6.40
CA GLY A 18 9.31 3.23 6.54
C GLY A 18 9.65 1.77 6.21
N ASP A 19 8.66 0.87 6.31
CA ASP A 19 8.79 -0.55 5.98
C ASP A 19 7.49 -1.16 5.43
N LEU A 20 7.57 -2.42 4.97
CA LEU A 20 6.45 -3.13 4.37
C LEU A 20 5.32 -3.44 5.37
N GLU A 21 5.65 -3.69 6.65
CA GLU A 21 4.64 -3.97 7.67
C GLU A 21 3.82 -2.73 7.96
N GLU A 22 4.47 -1.58 8.15
CA GLU A 22 3.81 -0.29 8.31
C GLU A 22 2.95 0.05 7.09
N ALA A 23 3.42 -0.22 5.87
CA ALA A 23 2.62 0.01 4.65
C ALA A 23 1.34 -0.86 4.62
N LEU A 24 1.42 -2.13 5.03
CA LEU A 24 0.25 -3.02 5.07
C LEU A 24 -0.75 -2.63 6.16
N LEU A 25 -0.27 -2.11 7.29
CA LEU A 25 -1.11 -1.55 8.36
C LEU A 25 -1.81 -0.27 7.90
N ASN A 26 -1.09 0.64 7.25
CA ASN A 26 -1.65 1.90 6.75
C ASN A 26 -2.76 1.66 5.72
N PHE A 27 -2.67 0.61 4.91
CA PHE A 27 -3.78 0.21 4.03
C PHE A 27 -5.08 -0.14 4.76
N GLN A 28 -5.02 -0.63 6.01
CA GLN A 28 -6.22 -0.89 6.80
C GLN A 28 -6.95 0.40 7.19
N GLU A 29 -6.19 1.45 7.47
CA GLU A 29 -6.72 2.77 7.81
C GLU A 29 -7.27 3.52 6.58
N ILE A 30 -6.64 3.32 5.42
CA ILE A 30 -7.05 3.95 4.15
C ILE A 30 -8.29 3.26 3.55
N LYS A 31 -8.36 1.93 3.61
CA LYS A 31 -9.47 1.18 3.03
C LYS A 31 -10.79 1.59 3.71
N PRO A 32 -11.85 1.94 2.96
CA PRO A 32 -13.17 2.19 3.52
C PRO A 32 -13.65 1.04 4.43
N LYS A 33 -14.29 1.39 5.55
CA LYS A 33 -14.70 0.42 6.58
C LYS A 33 -15.81 -0.50 6.08
N GLU A 34 -16.63 -0.04 5.14
CA GLU A 34 -17.68 -0.85 4.51
C GLU A 34 -17.17 -1.82 3.44
N LEU A 35 -15.91 -1.68 2.98
CA LEU A 35 -15.32 -2.54 1.96
C LEU A 35 -14.47 -3.64 2.58
N SER A 36 -14.64 -4.88 2.11
CA SER A 36 -13.70 -5.97 2.38
C SER A 36 -12.55 -5.95 1.38
N TRP A 37 -11.40 -6.52 1.76
CA TRP A 37 -10.29 -6.72 0.83
C TRP A 37 -10.72 -7.56 -0.38
N GLN A 38 -11.52 -8.61 -0.19
CA GLN A 38 -12.11 -9.38 -1.28
C GLN A 38 -12.86 -8.50 -2.29
N GLN A 39 -13.68 -7.55 -1.83
CA GLN A 39 -14.43 -6.65 -2.73
C GLN A 39 -13.50 -5.73 -3.52
N VAL A 40 -12.45 -5.22 -2.88
CA VAL A 40 -11.43 -4.36 -3.53
C VAL A 40 -10.73 -5.12 -4.65
N PHE A 41 -10.30 -6.36 -4.41
CA PHE A 41 -9.61 -7.16 -5.43
C PHE A 41 -10.55 -7.75 -6.49
N ALA A 42 -11.85 -7.88 -6.21
CA ALA A 42 -12.83 -8.39 -7.17
C ALA A 42 -13.33 -7.30 -8.14
N ASP A 43 -13.20 -6.02 -7.81
CA ASP A 43 -13.64 -4.93 -8.68
C ASP A 43 -12.64 -4.68 -9.81
N ALA A 44 -12.97 -5.19 -11.00
CA ALA A 44 -12.17 -5.02 -12.22
C ALA A 44 -12.07 -3.55 -12.70
N ASN A 45 -12.90 -2.64 -12.18
CA ASN A 45 -12.82 -1.21 -12.49
C ASN A 45 -11.87 -0.45 -11.57
N GLN A 46 -11.39 -1.08 -10.49
CA GLN A 46 -10.45 -0.47 -9.55
C GLN A 46 -9.04 -1.02 -9.80
N THR A 47 -8.05 -0.12 -9.77
CA THR A 47 -6.66 -0.55 -9.74
C THR A 47 -6.36 -1.15 -8.35
N PRO A 48 -5.82 -2.37 -8.27
CA PRO A 48 -5.44 -2.98 -7.00
C PRO A 48 -4.45 -2.09 -6.23
N PRO A 49 -4.45 -2.15 -4.89
CA PRO A 49 -3.43 -1.47 -4.10
C PRO A 49 -2.02 -1.93 -4.51
N SER A 50 -1.07 -1.01 -4.48
CA SER A 50 0.34 -1.31 -4.73
C SER A 50 1.23 -0.44 -3.85
N ILE A 51 2.47 -0.86 -3.64
CA ILE A 51 3.44 -0.14 -2.82
C ILE A 51 4.69 0.05 -3.67
N ARG A 52 5.15 1.30 -3.81
CA ARG A 52 6.41 1.59 -4.50
C ARG A 52 7.51 1.76 -3.48
N ARG A 53 8.60 1.02 -3.64
CA ARG A 53 9.77 1.05 -2.76
C ARG A 53 10.86 1.90 -3.38
N TYR A 54 11.33 2.90 -2.65
CA TYR A 54 12.43 3.77 -3.06
C TYR A 54 13.63 3.59 -2.13
N ARG A 55 14.82 3.94 -2.63
CA ARG A 55 16.05 3.87 -1.83
C ARG A 55 16.03 4.80 -0.60
N SER A 56 15.28 5.91 -0.68
CA SER A 56 15.01 6.85 0.40
C SER A 56 13.93 7.85 0.03
N PHE A 57 13.44 8.60 1.03
CA PHE A 57 12.48 9.68 0.81
C PHE A 57 13.04 10.78 -0.11
N ASP A 58 14.32 11.14 0.02
CA ASP A 58 14.96 12.10 -0.88
C ASP A 58 14.91 11.65 -2.35
N ALA A 59 15.08 10.34 -2.61
CA ALA A 59 15.03 9.81 -3.97
C ALA A 59 13.62 9.93 -4.58
N PHE A 60 12.59 9.73 -3.76
CA PHE A 60 11.21 9.98 -4.16
C PHE A 60 10.98 11.47 -4.50
N LEU A 61 11.47 12.40 -3.67
CA LEU A 61 11.37 13.84 -3.94
C LEU A 61 12.14 14.28 -5.20
N ASP A 62 13.26 13.64 -5.47
CA ASP A 62 14.09 13.88 -6.67
C ASP A 62 13.48 13.24 -7.94
N ASN A 63 12.31 12.60 -7.84
CA ASN A 63 11.64 11.86 -8.93
C ASN A 63 12.50 10.74 -9.52
N GLU A 64 13.32 10.09 -8.69
CA GLU A 64 13.98 8.86 -9.08
C GLU A 64 12.98 7.72 -9.24
N ASP A 65 13.30 6.75 -10.11
CA ASP A 65 12.49 5.57 -10.32
C ASP A 65 12.38 4.73 -9.03
N GLU A 66 11.23 4.07 -8.84
CA GLU A 66 11.10 3.09 -7.77
C GLU A 66 12.04 1.90 -8.01
N LEU A 67 12.60 1.38 -6.92
CA LEU A 67 13.40 0.16 -6.96
C LEU A 67 12.53 -1.07 -7.25
N GLU A 68 11.29 -1.04 -6.80
CA GLU A 68 10.35 -2.15 -6.85
C GLU A 68 8.91 -1.67 -6.65
N THR A 69 7.99 -2.23 -7.42
CA THR A 69 6.55 -2.14 -7.15
C THR A 69 6.07 -3.45 -6.56
N ILE A 70 5.58 -3.41 -5.32
CA ILE A 70 5.05 -4.54 -4.57
C ILE A 70 3.52 -4.54 -4.74
N HIS A 71 2.98 -5.68 -5.15
CA HIS A 71 1.54 -5.90 -5.22
C HIS A 71 1.11 -6.74 -4.01
N PRO A 72 0.60 -6.14 -2.92
CA PRO A 72 0.13 -6.89 -1.78
C PRO A 72 -1.00 -7.82 -2.20
N THR A 73 -0.95 -9.07 -1.74
CA THR A 73 -2.06 -10.00 -1.93
C THR A 73 -3.16 -9.73 -0.92
N GLN A 74 -4.36 -10.26 -1.20
CA GLN A 74 -5.46 -10.24 -0.24
C GLN A 74 -5.03 -10.84 1.10
N ASP A 75 -4.40 -12.03 1.11
CA ASP A 75 -3.93 -12.68 2.34
C ASP A 75 -2.94 -11.82 3.15
N MET A 76 -2.06 -11.08 2.45
CA MET A 76 -1.12 -10.17 3.13
C MET A 76 -1.88 -9.07 3.86
N LEU A 77 -2.87 -8.44 3.22
CA LEU A 77 -3.64 -7.35 3.80
C LEU A 77 -4.59 -7.84 4.90
N GLU A 78 -5.18 -9.01 4.74
CA GLU A 78 -6.06 -9.62 5.74
C GLU A 78 -5.31 -10.02 7.01
N ARG A 79 -4.05 -10.43 6.91
CA ARG A 79 -3.21 -10.75 8.08
C ARG A 79 -3.03 -9.56 9.03
N PHE A 80 -3.07 -8.33 8.50
CA PHE A 80 -2.94 -7.10 9.27
C PHE A 80 -4.28 -6.41 9.52
N ALA A 81 -5.40 -6.98 9.04
CA ALA A 81 -6.71 -6.45 9.34
C ALA A 81 -6.96 -6.51 10.86
N PRO A 82 -7.49 -5.44 11.46
CA PRO A 82 -7.84 -5.45 12.88
C PRO A 82 -8.88 -6.56 13.12
N ASP A 83 -8.71 -7.33 14.21
CA ASP A 83 -9.68 -8.32 14.68
C ASP A 83 -11.04 -7.61 14.80
N GLN A 84 -12.02 -8.01 13.98
CA GLN A 84 -13.36 -7.42 14.05
C GLN A 84 -14.01 -7.91 15.36
N PRO A 85 -14.42 -7.01 16.27
CA PRO A 85 -15.08 -7.39 17.52
C PRO A 85 -16.48 -7.96 17.32
#